data_AF-Q75WS4-F1
#
_entry.id   AF-Q75WS4-F1
#
_cell.length_a   1.000
_cell.length_b   1.000
_cell.length_c   1.000
_cell.angle_alpha   90.00
_cell.angle_beta   90.00
_cell.angle_gamma   90.00
#
_symmetry.space_group_name_H-M   'P 1'
#
loop_
_entity.id
_entity.type
_entity.pdbx_description
1 polymer ?
#
loop_
_entity_poly.entity_id
_entity_poly.type
_entity_poly.pdbx_seq_one_letter_code
_entity_poly.pdbx_strand_id
1 'polypeptide(L)'
;MCVPSRVIICLLRNDLRLHDNEVLHWAHRNADQIVPLYCFDPRHYVGTHYFNFPKTGPHRLKFLLESVRDLRITLKKKGSNLLLRRGKPEEVIEDLVKQLGNVSAVTLHEEATKEETDVESAVKQACTRLGIKYQTFWGSTLYHREDLPFRHISSLPDVYTQFRKAVETQGKVRPTFQMPDKLKPLPSGLEEGSVPSHEDFDQQDPLTDPRTAFPCSGGESQALQRLEHYFWETNLVASYKDTRNGLIGLDYSTKFAPWLALGCVSPRYIYEQIGKYEKERTANQSTYWVIFELLWRDYFRFVALKYGRRIFFLRGLQDKDIPWKRDPKLFDAWKEGRTGVPFVDANMRELAMTGFMSNRGRQNVASFLTKDLGIDWRMGAEWFEYLLVDYDVCSNYGNWLYSAGIGNDPRENRKFNMIKQGLDYDSGGDYIRLWVPELQQIKGGDAHTPWALSNASLAHANLSLGETYPYPIVMAPEWSRHINQKPAGSWEKSARRGKGPSHTPKQHKNRGIDFYFSRNKDV
;
A
#
# COMPACT_ATOMS: atom_id res chain seq x y z
N MET A 1 49.11 15.58 11.13
CA MET A 1 47.77 15.81 11.71
C MET A 1 46.87 14.68 11.28
N CYS A 2 46.36 13.85 12.19
CA CYS A 2 45.38 12.82 11.84
C CYS A 2 44.11 13.54 11.39
N VAL A 3 43.70 13.40 10.13
CA VAL A 3 42.39 13.92 9.70
C VAL A 3 41.35 13.20 10.54
N PRO A 4 40.46 13.90 11.27
CA PRO A 4 39.45 13.24 12.07
C PRO A 4 38.61 12.33 11.18
N SER A 5 38.40 11.08 11.64
CA SER A 5 37.52 10.10 10.98
C SER A 5 36.19 10.75 10.68
N ARG A 6 35.74 10.76 9.42
CA ARG A 6 34.47 11.36 9.03
C ARG A 6 33.33 10.40 9.28
N VAL A 7 32.35 10.83 10.07
CA VAL A 7 31.11 10.07 10.29
C VAL A 7 29.98 10.65 9.44
N ILE A 8 29.17 9.80 8.82
CA ILE A 8 27.89 10.18 8.22
C ILE A 8 26.76 9.42 8.91
N ILE A 9 25.74 10.14 9.36
CA ILE A 9 24.50 9.56 9.89
C ILE A 9 23.52 9.38 8.73
N CYS A 10 23.02 8.17 8.54
CA CYS A 10 22.04 7.82 7.52
C CYS A 10 20.68 7.64 8.18
N LEU A 11 19.82 8.66 8.18
CA LEU A 11 18.45 8.56 8.70
C LEU A 11 17.59 7.79 7.69
N LEU A 12 17.35 6.52 7.97
CA LEU A 12 16.48 5.63 7.21
C LEU A 12 15.02 5.83 7.66
N ARG A 13 14.12 5.78 6.68
CA ARG A 13 12.68 6.04 6.79
C ARG A 13 11.92 4.95 6.03
N ASN A 14 11.22 5.29 4.95
CA ASN A 14 10.56 4.34 4.05
C ASN A 14 11.54 3.80 2.99
N ASP A 15 12.72 3.40 3.43
CA ASP A 15 13.81 2.84 2.63
C ASP A 15 14.55 1.75 3.40
N LEU A 16 13.79 0.90 4.10
CA LEU A 16 14.28 -0.13 5.01
C LEU A 16 14.88 -1.35 4.30
N ARG A 17 15.86 -1.10 3.43
CA ARG A 17 16.58 -2.10 2.64
C ARG A 17 18.04 -1.72 2.49
N LEU A 18 18.88 -2.71 2.20
CA LEU A 18 20.24 -2.47 1.75
C LEU A 18 20.31 -2.29 0.23
N HIS A 19 19.65 -3.17 -0.54
CA HIS A 19 19.71 -3.13 -2.01
C HIS A 19 19.20 -1.81 -2.55
N ASP A 20 19.93 -1.24 -3.52
CA ASP A 20 19.52 -0.01 -4.19
C ASP A 20 19.14 1.12 -3.21
N ASN A 21 19.89 1.25 -2.11
CA ASN A 21 19.73 2.32 -1.13
C ASN A 21 20.79 3.40 -1.37
N GLU A 22 20.37 4.54 -1.93
CA GLU A 22 21.26 5.63 -2.31
C GLU A 22 21.88 6.33 -1.09
N VAL A 23 21.13 6.46 0.01
CA VAL A 23 21.59 7.04 1.28
C VAL A 23 22.80 6.27 1.80
N LEU A 24 22.68 4.94 1.90
CA LEU A 24 23.75 4.06 2.36
C LEU A 24 24.91 4.00 1.36
N HIS A 25 24.62 3.92 0.06
CA HIS A 25 25.64 3.90 -0.99
C HIS A 25 26.48 5.18 -0.98
N TRP A 26 25.85 6.34 -0.89
CA TRP A 26 26.54 7.63 -0.85
C TRP A 26 27.36 7.78 0.43
N ALA A 27 26.79 7.45 1.60
CA ALA A 27 27.51 7.53 2.87
C ALA A 27 28.75 6.63 2.89
N HIS A 28 28.63 5.39 2.40
CA HIS A 28 29.75 4.47 2.29
C HIS A 28 30.90 5.03 1.46
N ARG A 29 30.62 5.82 0.42
CA ARG A 29 31.66 6.42 -0.43
C ARG A 29 32.31 7.67 0.16
N ASN A 30 31.64 8.37 1.09
CA ASN A 30 32.03 9.71 1.53
C ASN A 30 32.44 9.83 3.01
N ALA A 31 32.22 8.81 3.84
CA ALA A 31 32.64 8.77 5.24
C ALA A 31 33.67 7.67 5.50
N ASP A 32 34.37 7.72 6.63
CA ASP A 32 35.20 6.61 7.13
C ASP A 32 34.35 5.63 7.96
N GLN A 33 33.31 6.14 8.63
CA GLN A 33 32.34 5.37 9.43
C GLN A 33 30.91 5.83 9.12
N ILE A 34 29.95 4.92 9.13
CA ILE A 34 28.54 5.23 8.86
C ILE A 34 27.67 4.83 10.03
N VAL A 35 26.62 5.61 10.28
CA VAL A 35 25.60 5.32 11.30
C VAL A 35 24.25 5.20 10.62
N PRO A 36 23.86 4.01 10.13
CA PRO A 36 22.48 3.72 9.77
C PRO A 36 21.60 3.91 11.01
N LEU A 37 20.64 4.82 10.94
CA LEU A 37 19.76 5.21 12.04
C LEU A 37 18.30 5.03 11.61
N TYR A 38 17.51 4.39 12.46
CA TYR A 38 16.06 4.43 12.35
C TYR A 38 15.45 4.94 13.66
N CYS A 39 14.55 5.90 13.54
CA CYS A 39 13.87 6.52 14.67
C CYS A 39 12.40 6.09 14.70
N PHE A 40 11.97 5.49 15.81
CA PHE A 40 10.57 5.33 16.14
C PHE A 40 10.02 6.69 16.60
N ASP A 41 9.52 7.46 15.63
CA ASP A 41 8.98 8.80 15.85
C ASP A 41 7.64 8.75 16.59
N PRO A 42 7.51 9.37 17.79
CA PRO A 42 6.25 9.42 18.53
C PRO A 42 5.08 9.99 17.71
N ARG A 43 5.34 10.85 16.72
CA ARG A 43 4.31 11.44 15.84
C ARG A 43 3.58 10.40 14.98
N HIS A 44 4.13 9.20 14.80
CA HIS A 44 3.47 8.12 14.08
C HIS A 44 2.46 7.35 14.95
N TYR A 45 2.43 7.59 16.26
CA TYR A 45 1.62 6.85 17.24
C TYR A 45 0.58 7.75 17.94
N VAL A 46 0.35 8.94 17.41
CA VAL A 46 -0.74 9.84 17.83
C VAL A 46 -1.94 9.72 16.88
N GLY A 47 -3.00 10.50 17.16
CA GLY A 47 -4.18 10.55 16.32
C GLY A 47 -3.96 11.24 14.97
N THR A 48 -4.76 10.86 13.98
CA THR A 48 -4.87 11.49 12.66
C THR A 48 -5.48 12.90 12.78
N HIS A 49 -5.27 13.72 11.74
CA HIS A 49 -5.50 15.15 11.83
C HIS A 49 -6.97 15.55 12.00
N TYR A 50 -7.90 14.91 11.29
CA TYR A 50 -9.30 15.33 11.28
C TYR A 50 -10.19 14.57 12.25
N PHE A 51 -9.97 13.27 12.43
CA PHE A 51 -10.85 12.41 13.23
C PHE A 51 -10.15 11.71 14.39
N ASN A 52 -8.85 11.99 14.60
CA ASN A 52 -8.10 11.49 15.74
C ASN A 52 -8.10 9.95 15.86
N PHE A 53 -8.19 9.24 14.72
CA PHE A 53 -7.95 7.80 14.68
C PHE A 53 -6.46 7.53 14.91
N PRO A 54 -6.06 6.41 15.53
CA PRO A 54 -4.64 6.13 15.67
C PRO A 54 -3.98 6.03 14.29
N LYS A 55 -2.84 6.69 14.09
CA LYS A 55 -2.16 6.65 12.78
C LYS A 55 -1.59 5.29 12.45
N THR A 56 -0.93 4.64 13.41
CA THR A 56 -0.30 3.32 13.23
C THR A 56 -1.08 2.27 14.02
N GLY A 57 -1.77 1.37 13.32
CA GLY A 57 -2.40 0.21 13.94
C GLY A 57 -1.48 -1.00 14.10
N PRO A 58 -1.96 -2.05 14.78
CA PRO A 58 -1.15 -3.19 15.22
C PRO A 58 -0.54 -3.97 14.04
N HIS A 59 -1.29 -4.15 12.95
CA HIS A 59 -0.82 -4.85 11.75
C HIS A 59 0.36 -4.12 11.08
N ARG A 60 0.25 -2.79 10.96
CA ARG A 60 1.31 -1.95 10.39
C ARG A 60 2.53 -1.89 11.31
N LEU A 61 2.31 -1.77 12.63
CA LEU A 61 3.39 -1.80 13.61
C LEU A 61 4.16 -3.12 13.56
N LYS A 62 3.48 -4.26 13.52
CA LYS A 62 4.09 -5.58 13.40
C LYS A 62 5.02 -5.66 12.18
N PHE A 63 4.49 -5.32 11.01
CA PHE A 63 5.23 -5.38 9.76
C PHE A 63 6.44 -4.42 9.74
N LEU A 64 6.30 -3.25 10.38
CA LEU A 64 7.41 -2.33 10.59
C LEU A 64 8.50 -2.90 11.51
N LEU A 65 8.13 -3.45 12.67
CA LEU A 65 9.08 -4.05 13.61
C LEU A 65 9.85 -5.22 12.98
N GLU A 66 9.16 -6.06 12.21
CA GLU A 66 9.77 -7.13 11.43
C GLU A 66 10.75 -6.58 10.39
N SER A 67 10.36 -5.53 9.66
CA SER A 67 11.22 -4.89 8.65
C SER A 67 12.49 -4.26 9.25
N VAL A 68 12.35 -3.60 10.40
CA VAL A 68 13.48 -3.02 11.14
C VAL A 68 14.42 -4.13 11.66
N ARG A 69 13.89 -5.25 12.15
CA ARG A 69 14.68 -6.42 12.57
C ARG A 69 15.47 -7.01 11.39
N ASP A 70 14.80 -7.22 10.25
CA ASP A 70 15.43 -7.77 9.06
C ASP A 70 16.57 -6.87 8.56
N LEU A 71 16.34 -5.56 8.44
CA LEU A 71 17.37 -4.61 8.03
C LEU A 71 18.56 -4.62 8.99
N ARG A 72 18.31 -4.65 10.31
CA ARG A 72 19.38 -4.74 11.32
C ARG A 72 20.21 -6.00 11.14
N ILE A 73 19.58 -7.16 10.92
CA ILE A 73 20.28 -8.43 10.68
C ILE A 73 21.11 -8.33 9.40
N THR A 74 20.55 -7.78 8.32
CA THR A 74 21.24 -7.57 7.04
C THR A 74 22.45 -6.66 7.19
N LEU A 75 22.33 -5.54 7.90
CA LEU A 75 23.44 -4.62 8.15
C LEU A 75 24.54 -5.26 9.03
N LYS A 76 24.16 -6.04 10.05
CA LYS A 76 25.11 -6.82 10.87
C LYS A 76 25.93 -7.80 10.04
N LYS A 77 25.28 -8.55 9.14
CA LYS A 77 25.97 -9.47 8.21
C LYS A 77 26.96 -8.76 7.29
N LYS A 78 26.76 -7.47 7.01
CA LYS A 78 27.62 -6.64 6.17
C LYS A 78 28.70 -5.88 6.94
N GLY A 79 28.88 -6.16 8.25
CA GLY A 79 29.90 -5.51 9.08
C GLY A 79 29.51 -4.11 9.59
N SER A 80 28.23 -3.77 9.51
CA SER A 80 27.65 -2.54 10.06
C SER A 80 26.54 -2.90 11.06
N ASN A 81 25.61 -1.99 11.32
CA ASN A 81 24.44 -2.21 12.19
C ASN A 81 23.40 -1.10 11.99
N LEU A 82 22.19 -1.32 12.50
CA LEU A 82 21.14 -0.31 12.56
C LEU A 82 21.02 0.24 13.99
N LEU A 83 21.33 1.52 14.15
CA LEU A 83 21.09 2.27 15.38
C LEU A 83 19.59 2.54 15.53
N LEU A 84 19.01 2.20 16.68
CA LEU A 84 17.60 2.43 16.97
C LEU A 84 17.42 3.42 18.10
N ARG A 85 16.52 4.38 17.87
CA ARG A 85 16.15 5.41 18.84
C ARG A 85 14.64 5.59 18.83
N ARG A 86 14.07 6.02 19.96
CA ARG A 86 12.69 6.49 20.07
C ARG A 86 12.76 7.98 20.37
N GLY A 87 12.06 8.79 19.57
CA GLY A 87 12.13 10.24 19.66
C GLY A 87 11.99 10.89 18.30
N LYS A 88 11.88 12.22 18.29
CA LYS A 88 11.81 12.97 17.04
C LYS A 88 13.18 12.90 16.34
N PRO A 89 13.26 12.59 15.02
CA PRO A 89 14.53 12.48 14.32
C PRO A 89 15.45 13.70 14.47
N GLU A 90 14.89 14.91 14.45
CA GLU A 90 15.65 16.14 14.64
C GLU A 90 16.35 16.21 16.00
N GLU A 91 15.67 15.83 17.10
CA GLU A 91 16.22 15.81 18.46
C GLU A 91 17.28 14.70 18.59
N VAL A 92 16.97 13.50 18.09
CA VAL A 92 17.88 12.35 18.10
C VAL A 92 19.17 12.65 17.33
N ILE A 93 19.07 13.30 16.17
CA ILE A 93 20.23 13.67 15.35
C ILE A 93 21.11 14.68 16.09
N GLU A 94 20.52 15.66 16.76
CA GLU A 94 21.31 16.61 17.56
C GLU A 94 22.12 15.93 18.64
N ASP A 95 21.49 14.99 19.36
CA ASP A 95 22.15 14.27 20.45
C ASP A 95 23.29 13.38 19.92
N LEU A 96 23.06 12.68 18.79
CA LEU A 96 24.10 11.86 18.15
C LEU A 96 25.26 12.71 17.62
N VAL A 97 24.99 13.87 17.04
CA VAL A 97 26.04 14.77 16.54
C VAL A 97 26.89 15.30 17.70
N LYS A 98 26.27 15.70 18.81
CA LYS A 98 26.98 16.12 20.03
C LYS A 98 27.80 14.97 20.63
N GLN A 99 27.25 13.75 20.67
CA GLN A 99 27.91 12.57 21.21
C GLN A 99 29.15 12.16 20.39
N LEU A 100 29.06 12.23 19.06
CA LEU A 100 30.13 11.77 18.16
C LEU A 100 31.20 12.83 17.89
N GLY A 101 30.83 14.11 17.83
CA GLY A 101 31.76 15.24 17.65
C GLY A 101 32.44 15.35 16.26
N ASN A 102 32.42 14.30 15.44
CA ASN A 102 33.05 14.22 14.12
C ASN A 102 32.06 13.90 12.98
N VAL A 103 30.77 14.19 13.19
CA VAL A 103 29.74 14.02 12.15
C VAL A 103 29.89 15.10 11.08
N SER A 104 30.05 14.67 9.83
CA SER A 104 30.25 15.55 8.68
C SER A 104 28.97 15.78 7.88
N ALA A 105 28.06 14.79 7.87
CA ALA A 105 26.78 14.92 7.19
C ALA A 105 25.68 14.06 7.81
N VAL A 106 24.44 14.47 7.58
CA VAL A 106 23.23 13.66 7.73
C VAL A 106 22.65 13.43 6.34
N THR A 107 22.34 12.17 6.05
CA THR A 107 21.77 11.73 4.77
C THR A 107 20.43 11.04 4.96
N LEU A 108 19.48 11.26 4.04
CA LEU A 108 18.13 10.66 4.09
C LEU A 108 17.44 10.69 2.72
N HIS A 109 16.40 9.87 2.56
CA HIS A 109 15.46 10.01 1.45
C HIS A 109 14.41 11.11 1.73
N GLU A 110 14.06 11.82 0.65
CA GLU A 110 12.98 12.79 0.63
C GLU A 110 11.62 12.10 0.46
N GLU A 111 10.60 12.73 1.03
CA GLU A 111 9.20 12.36 0.96
C GLU A 111 8.37 13.47 0.31
N ALA A 112 7.08 13.20 0.06
CA ALA A 112 6.23 14.08 -0.74
C ALA A 112 5.17 14.87 0.06
N THR A 113 4.91 14.48 1.30
CA THR A 113 3.72 14.92 2.07
C THR A 113 4.09 15.70 3.32
N LYS A 114 3.12 16.48 3.84
CA LYS A 114 3.39 17.57 4.79
C LYS A 114 4.10 17.11 6.05
N GLU A 115 3.60 16.07 6.71
CA GLU A 115 4.18 15.59 7.96
C GLU A 115 5.62 15.14 7.75
N GLU A 116 5.87 14.41 6.67
CA GLU A 116 7.19 13.93 6.30
C GLU A 116 8.14 15.07 5.94
N THR A 117 7.67 16.08 5.20
CA THR A 117 8.47 17.27 4.85
C THR A 117 8.71 18.20 6.03
N ASP A 118 7.83 18.18 7.05
CA ASP A 118 8.04 18.91 8.31
C ASP A 118 9.21 18.30 9.09
N VAL A 119 9.29 16.98 9.15
CA VAL A 119 10.44 16.27 9.72
C VAL A 119 11.72 16.63 8.96
N GLU A 120 11.70 16.60 7.63
CA GLU A 120 12.86 17.00 6.81
C GLU A 120 13.30 18.44 7.08
N SER A 121 12.35 19.37 7.17
CA SER A 121 12.63 20.77 7.52
C SER A 121 13.25 20.89 8.91
N ALA A 122 12.72 20.16 9.91
CA ALA A 122 13.25 20.18 11.27
C ALA A 122 14.67 19.59 11.34
N VAL A 123 14.93 18.46 10.68
CA VAL A 123 16.26 17.85 10.60
C VAL A 123 17.25 18.77 9.88
N LYS A 124 16.83 19.42 8.78
CA LYS A 124 17.67 20.39 8.06
C LYS A 124 18.05 21.58 8.94
N GLN A 125 17.11 22.08 9.75
CA GLN A 125 17.36 23.18 10.69
C GLN A 125 18.32 22.76 11.81
N ALA A 126 18.16 21.55 12.36
CA ALA A 126 19.11 20.98 13.32
C ALA A 126 20.51 20.88 12.71
N CYS A 127 20.63 20.36 11.47
CA CYS A 127 21.91 20.27 10.77
C CYS A 127 22.56 21.64 10.56
N THR A 128 21.76 22.64 10.16
CA THR A 128 22.24 24.01 9.94
C THR A 128 22.82 24.62 11.23
N ARG A 129 22.12 24.48 12.36
CA ARG A 129 22.60 24.98 13.66
C ARG A 129 23.88 24.28 14.12
N LEU A 130 24.06 23.01 13.77
CA LEU A 130 25.24 22.23 14.14
C LEU A 130 26.40 22.36 13.14
N GLY A 131 26.22 23.09 12.03
CA GLY A 131 27.25 23.25 11.01
C GLY A 131 27.57 21.97 10.22
N ILE A 132 26.63 21.00 10.16
CA ILE A 132 26.82 19.72 9.46
C ILE A 132 26.09 19.73 8.10
N LYS A 133 26.62 19.00 7.13
CA LYS A 133 26.01 18.91 5.80
C LYS A 133 24.67 18.15 5.87
N TYR A 134 23.61 18.74 5.37
CA TYR A 134 22.33 18.07 5.12
C TYR A 134 22.27 17.62 3.66
N GLN A 135 22.17 16.31 3.41
CA GLN A 135 22.16 15.75 2.06
C GLN A 135 20.94 14.85 1.87
N THR A 136 20.16 15.11 0.84
CA THR A 136 18.96 14.33 0.53
C THR A 136 19.09 13.61 -0.81
N PHE A 137 18.28 12.55 -0.99
CA PHE A 137 18.16 11.81 -2.24
C PHE A 137 16.71 11.43 -2.51
N TRP A 138 16.35 11.27 -3.78
CA TRP A 138 15.03 10.84 -4.19
C TRP A 138 15.06 9.38 -4.67
N GLY A 139 14.75 8.45 -3.77
CA GLY A 139 14.83 7.00 -4.03
C GLY A 139 13.48 6.26 -4.00
N SER A 140 12.36 6.98 -3.90
CA SER A 140 11.04 6.41 -3.62
C SER A 140 10.18 6.09 -4.86
N THR A 141 10.66 6.40 -6.07
CA THR A 141 9.95 6.19 -7.35
C THR A 141 10.78 5.37 -8.36
N LEU A 142 10.09 4.74 -9.31
CA LEU A 142 10.70 4.03 -10.44
C LEU A 142 11.44 5.00 -11.37
N TYR A 143 10.78 6.07 -11.78
CA TYR A 143 11.40 7.16 -12.53
C TYR A 143 11.90 8.21 -11.55
N HIS A 144 13.15 8.64 -11.66
CA HIS A 144 13.65 9.72 -10.83
C HIS A 144 12.91 11.02 -11.18
N ARG A 145 12.60 11.86 -10.19
CA ARG A 145 11.81 13.09 -10.41
C ARG A 145 12.45 14.06 -11.41
N GLU A 146 13.78 14.05 -11.49
CA GLU A 146 14.56 14.88 -12.43
C GLU A 146 14.61 14.32 -13.85
N ASP A 147 14.22 13.06 -14.04
CA ASP A 147 14.16 12.40 -15.35
C ASP A 147 12.73 12.40 -15.91
N LEU A 148 11.80 13.11 -15.25
CA LEU A 148 10.45 13.29 -15.75
C LEU A 148 10.46 14.23 -16.97
N PRO A 149 9.66 13.95 -18.01
CA PRO A 149 9.58 14.78 -19.21
C PRO A 149 8.71 16.04 -19.01
N PHE A 150 8.66 16.56 -17.78
CA PHE A 150 7.90 17.74 -17.42
C PHE A 150 8.87 18.79 -16.88
N ARG A 151 8.84 20.01 -17.45
CA ARG A 151 9.76 21.10 -17.09
C ARG A 151 9.78 21.42 -15.59
N HIS A 152 8.63 21.25 -14.93
CA HIS A 152 8.46 21.43 -13.49
C HIS A 152 7.32 20.52 -12.99
N ILE A 153 7.31 20.16 -11.71
CA ILE A 153 6.29 19.26 -11.15
C ILE A 153 4.87 19.83 -11.25
N SER A 154 4.72 21.17 -11.31
CA SER A 154 3.43 21.84 -11.57
C SER A 154 2.83 21.49 -12.93
N SER A 155 3.67 21.08 -13.90
CA SER A 155 3.27 20.64 -15.24
C SER A 155 2.94 19.15 -15.32
N LEU A 156 2.98 18.41 -14.20
CA LEU A 156 2.54 17.02 -14.16
C LEU A 156 1.08 16.92 -14.65
N PRO A 157 0.77 15.99 -15.59
CA PRO A 157 -0.59 15.82 -16.08
C PRO A 157 -1.58 15.38 -15.00
N ASP A 158 -2.79 15.94 -15.04
CA ASP A 158 -3.86 15.61 -14.09
C ASP A 158 -4.61 14.33 -14.44
N VAL A 159 -4.30 13.74 -15.58
CA VAL A 159 -4.84 12.45 -16.00
C VAL A 159 -3.70 11.44 -16.08
N TYR A 160 -3.81 10.36 -15.31
CA TYR A 160 -2.79 9.30 -15.25
C TYR A 160 -2.34 8.80 -16.63
N THR A 161 -3.26 8.60 -17.58
CA THR A 161 -2.92 8.14 -18.93
C THR A 161 -1.94 9.06 -19.64
N GLN A 162 -2.08 10.38 -19.45
CA GLN A 162 -1.19 11.37 -20.05
C GLN A 162 0.19 11.33 -19.37
N PHE A 163 0.22 11.23 -18.04
CA PHE A 163 1.46 11.01 -17.27
C PHE A 163 2.21 9.76 -17.75
N ARG A 164 1.53 8.61 -17.74
CA ARG A 164 2.09 7.30 -18.12
C ARG A 164 2.69 7.33 -19.52
N LYS A 165 1.92 7.80 -20.51
CA LYS A 165 2.39 7.88 -21.90
C LYS A 165 3.64 8.75 -22.03
N ALA A 166 3.70 9.88 -21.33
CA ALA A 166 4.86 10.76 -21.37
C ALA A 166 6.10 10.10 -20.78
N VAL A 167 6.02 9.54 -19.56
CA VAL A 167 7.19 8.92 -18.90
C VAL A 167 7.66 7.65 -19.60
N GLU A 168 6.76 6.83 -20.16
CA GLU A 168 7.13 5.63 -20.92
C GLU A 168 7.81 5.97 -22.26
N THR A 169 7.43 7.09 -22.88
CA THR A 169 7.99 7.48 -24.18
C THR A 169 9.30 8.27 -24.06
N GLN A 170 9.42 9.12 -23.03
CA GLN A 170 10.50 10.11 -22.93
C GLN A 170 11.38 9.94 -21.69
N GLY A 171 10.90 9.24 -20.66
CA GLY A 171 11.65 9.00 -19.44
C GLY A 171 12.55 7.77 -19.55
N LYS A 172 13.54 7.70 -18.65
CA LYS A 172 14.41 6.52 -18.50
C LYS A 172 14.48 6.12 -17.03
N VAL A 173 14.28 4.82 -16.76
CA VAL A 173 14.53 4.26 -15.43
C VAL A 173 16.04 4.19 -15.20
N ARG A 174 16.52 4.77 -14.09
CA ARG A 174 17.94 4.68 -13.69
C ARG A 174 18.26 3.25 -13.27
N PRO A 175 19.48 2.73 -13.52
CA PRO A 175 19.88 1.43 -12.99
C PRO A 175 19.91 1.44 -11.45
N THR A 176 19.81 0.26 -10.85
CA THR A 176 19.99 0.10 -9.41
C THR A 176 21.45 0.34 -8.98
N PHE A 177 21.65 0.76 -7.74
CA PHE A 177 22.98 0.87 -7.15
C PHE A 177 23.54 -0.49 -6.75
N GLN A 178 24.78 -0.78 -7.17
CA GLN A 178 25.53 -1.91 -6.67
C GLN A 178 26.05 -1.59 -5.26
N MET A 179 25.53 -2.31 -4.27
CA MET A 179 25.98 -2.17 -2.88
C MET A 179 27.27 -2.95 -2.62
N PRO A 180 28.13 -2.48 -1.70
CA PRO A 180 29.37 -3.17 -1.35
C PRO A 180 29.09 -4.45 -0.56
N ASP A 181 30.00 -5.43 -0.67
CA ASP A 181 29.90 -6.68 0.09
C ASP A 181 30.09 -6.49 1.60
N LYS A 182 30.85 -5.45 1.99
CA LYS A 182 31.00 -4.99 3.37
C LYS A 182 30.71 -3.50 3.44
N LEU A 183 29.85 -3.11 4.37
CA LEU A 183 29.60 -1.71 4.69
C LEU A 183 30.67 -1.18 5.64
N LYS A 184 30.72 0.15 5.77
CA LYS A 184 31.60 0.79 6.74
C LYS A 184 31.05 0.56 8.15
N PRO A 185 31.93 0.43 9.16
CA PRO A 185 31.51 0.13 10.52
C PRO A 185 30.88 1.36 11.19
N LEU A 186 30.20 1.12 12.32
CA LEU A 186 29.80 2.18 13.23
C LEU A 186 31.02 2.73 13.99
N PRO A 187 30.93 3.98 14.49
CA PRO A 187 31.77 4.47 15.59
C PRO A 187 31.72 3.54 16.81
N SER A 188 32.86 3.30 17.44
CA SER A 188 32.96 2.49 18.66
C SER A 188 32.31 3.19 19.85
N GLY A 189 31.69 2.42 20.75
CA GLY A 189 31.10 2.94 21.99
C GLY A 189 29.68 3.52 21.86
N LEU A 190 29.07 3.45 20.67
CA LEU A 190 27.66 3.80 20.49
C LEU A 190 26.74 2.70 21.01
N GLU A 191 25.78 3.05 21.88
CA GLU A 191 24.70 2.15 22.26
C GLU A 191 23.72 1.95 21.10
N GLU A 192 23.57 0.72 20.63
CA GLU A 192 22.84 0.39 19.40
C GLU A 192 21.31 0.49 19.55
N GLY A 193 20.78 0.40 20.77
CA GLY A 193 19.35 0.31 21.08
C GLY A 193 18.75 -1.07 20.74
N SER A 194 17.71 -1.50 21.46
CA SER A 194 16.94 -2.72 21.14
C SER A 194 15.86 -2.43 20.10
N VAL A 195 15.37 -3.47 19.41
CA VAL A 195 14.12 -3.33 18.64
C VAL A 195 12.98 -3.33 19.65
N PRO A 196 12.08 -2.33 19.64
CA PRO A 196 10.95 -2.30 20.55
C PRO A 196 9.98 -3.46 20.29
N SER A 197 9.09 -3.65 21.26
CA SER A 197 7.94 -4.52 21.24
C SER A 197 6.67 -3.74 20.87
N HIS A 198 5.53 -4.42 20.75
CA HIS A 198 4.24 -3.75 20.59
C HIS A 198 3.82 -2.99 21.85
N GLU A 199 4.19 -3.51 23.03
CA GLU A 199 3.87 -2.92 24.34
C GLU A 199 4.52 -1.55 24.52
N ASP A 200 5.70 -1.32 23.93
CA ASP A 200 6.36 -0.02 23.92
C ASP A 200 5.52 1.10 23.26
N PHE A 201 4.50 0.72 22.49
CA PHE A 201 3.58 1.61 21.77
C PHE A 201 2.12 1.45 22.22
N ASP A 202 1.88 0.86 23.40
CA ASP A 202 0.53 0.62 23.94
C ASP A 202 -0.36 -0.24 23.00
N GLN A 203 0.25 -1.16 22.25
CA GLN A 203 -0.43 -2.04 21.31
C GLN A 203 -0.14 -3.52 21.60
N GLN A 204 -1.01 -4.40 21.10
CA GLN A 204 -0.82 -5.85 21.17
C GLN A 204 -0.32 -6.38 19.83
N ASP A 205 0.52 -7.42 19.87
CA ASP A 205 0.92 -8.15 18.66
C ASP A 205 -0.31 -8.86 18.06
N PRO A 206 -0.75 -8.50 16.85
CA PRO A 206 -1.93 -9.12 16.26
C PRO A 206 -1.64 -10.58 15.86
N LEU A 207 -2.55 -11.48 16.24
CA LEU A 207 -2.54 -12.86 15.75
C LEU A 207 -2.79 -12.88 14.24
N THR A 208 -2.00 -13.67 13.52
CA THR A 208 -2.20 -13.86 12.08
C THR A 208 -3.44 -14.71 11.84
N ASP A 209 -4.50 -14.12 11.30
CA ASP A 209 -5.68 -14.86 10.88
C ASP A 209 -5.34 -15.75 9.67
N PRO A 210 -5.55 -17.08 9.75
CA PRO A 210 -5.16 -18.00 8.68
C PRO A 210 -5.92 -17.79 7.37
N ARG A 211 -7.02 -17.02 7.37
CA ARG A 211 -7.81 -16.69 6.18
C ARG A 211 -7.19 -15.55 5.37
N THR A 212 -6.21 -14.83 5.92
CA THR A 212 -5.58 -13.67 5.28
C THR A 212 -5.06 -14.00 3.88
N ALA A 213 -5.28 -13.09 2.93
CA ALA A 213 -4.62 -13.14 1.63
C ALA A 213 -3.16 -12.64 1.69
N PHE A 214 -2.67 -12.17 2.85
CA PHE A 214 -1.31 -11.69 3.05
C PHE A 214 -0.67 -12.29 4.33
N PRO A 215 -0.30 -13.58 4.34
CA PRO A 215 0.37 -14.23 5.47
C PRO A 215 1.89 -14.01 5.45
N CYS A 216 2.34 -12.77 5.15
CA CYS A 216 3.75 -12.46 4.96
C CYS A 216 4.30 -11.55 6.05
N SER A 217 5.60 -11.65 6.31
CA SER A 217 6.31 -10.81 7.28
C SER A 217 7.10 -9.68 6.62
N GLY A 218 7.41 -8.65 7.40
CA GLY A 218 8.22 -7.51 7.02
C GLY A 218 9.68 -7.86 6.67
N GLY A 219 10.36 -6.93 6.00
CA GLY A 219 11.79 -7.02 5.70
C GLY A 219 12.14 -7.20 4.23
N GLU A 220 13.35 -6.79 3.88
CA GLU A 220 13.93 -6.93 2.55
C GLU A 220 14.08 -8.41 2.17
N SER A 221 14.53 -9.27 3.10
CA SER A 221 14.67 -10.71 2.83
C SER A 221 13.33 -11.33 2.39
N GLN A 222 12.23 -10.95 3.06
CA GLN A 222 10.88 -11.42 2.72
C GLN A 222 10.39 -10.87 1.38
N ALA A 223 10.68 -9.60 1.09
CA ALA A 223 10.34 -8.99 -0.19
C ALA A 223 11.04 -9.70 -1.37
N LEU A 224 12.34 -9.99 -1.22
CA LEU A 224 13.14 -10.70 -2.23
C LEU A 224 12.69 -12.14 -2.40
N GLN A 225 12.38 -12.85 -1.31
CA GLN A 225 11.81 -14.20 -1.37
C GLN A 225 10.45 -14.20 -2.09
N ARG A 226 9.59 -13.21 -1.82
CA ARG A 226 8.30 -13.09 -2.52
C ARG A 226 8.49 -12.84 -4.02
N LEU A 227 9.47 -12.02 -4.38
CA LEU A 227 9.81 -11.79 -5.79
C LEU A 227 10.27 -13.08 -6.44
N GLU A 228 11.18 -13.83 -5.80
CA GLU A 228 11.66 -15.12 -6.29
C GLU A 228 10.52 -16.11 -6.52
N HIS A 229 9.65 -16.28 -5.51
CA HIS A 229 8.47 -17.13 -5.62
C HIS A 229 7.57 -16.73 -6.81
N TYR A 230 7.19 -15.46 -6.87
CA TYR A 230 6.16 -15.00 -7.82
C TYR A 230 6.67 -14.92 -9.27
N PHE A 231 7.95 -14.60 -9.46
CA PHE A 231 8.54 -14.42 -10.79
C PHE A 231 9.14 -15.74 -11.26
N TRP A 232 9.98 -16.37 -10.44
CA TRP A 232 10.90 -17.41 -10.87
C TRP A 232 10.44 -18.82 -10.48
N GLU A 233 9.95 -19.04 -9.27
CA GLU A 233 9.55 -20.40 -8.85
C GLU A 233 8.21 -20.81 -9.46
N THR A 234 7.25 -19.88 -9.52
CA THR A 234 5.85 -20.17 -9.92
C THR A 234 5.43 -19.61 -11.26
N ASN A 235 6.23 -18.72 -11.85
CA ASN A 235 5.95 -18.08 -13.14
C ASN A 235 4.65 -17.23 -13.14
N LEU A 236 4.12 -16.87 -11.97
CA LEU A 236 2.81 -16.22 -11.83
C LEU A 236 2.75 -14.83 -12.43
N VAL A 237 3.88 -14.12 -12.50
CA VAL A 237 3.98 -12.79 -13.12
C VAL A 237 3.48 -12.78 -14.58
N ALA A 238 3.59 -13.88 -15.32
CA ALA A 238 3.06 -14.00 -16.69
C ALA A 238 1.51 -13.99 -16.77
N SER A 239 0.81 -14.13 -15.65
CA SER A 239 -0.66 -14.12 -15.56
C SER A 239 -1.22 -12.99 -14.68
N TYR A 240 -0.35 -12.10 -14.17
CA TYR A 240 -0.72 -11.03 -13.26
C TYR A 240 -1.91 -10.18 -13.73
N LYS A 241 -2.01 -9.81 -15.02
CA LYS A 241 -3.12 -8.99 -15.52
C LYS A 241 -4.48 -9.68 -15.34
N ASP A 242 -4.50 -10.99 -15.48
CA ASP A 242 -5.72 -11.81 -15.38
C ASP A 242 -6.07 -12.12 -13.92
N THR A 243 -5.07 -12.31 -13.06
CA THR A 243 -5.26 -12.79 -11.68
C THR A 243 -5.40 -11.67 -10.65
N ARG A 244 -4.87 -10.46 -10.91
CA ARG A 244 -4.72 -9.38 -9.91
C ARG A 244 -5.98 -8.90 -9.19
N ASN A 245 -7.17 -9.18 -9.72
CA ASN A 245 -8.44 -8.85 -9.08
C ASN A 245 -9.02 -9.99 -8.23
N GLY A 246 -8.24 -11.04 -7.96
CA GLY A 246 -8.60 -12.07 -6.99
C GLY A 246 -8.76 -11.52 -5.57
N LEU A 247 -9.38 -12.32 -4.71
CA LEU A 247 -9.75 -11.93 -3.34
C LEU A 247 -9.22 -12.91 -2.30
N ILE A 248 -9.12 -14.20 -2.63
CA ILE A 248 -8.70 -15.27 -1.71
C ILE A 248 -7.32 -15.78 -2.11
N GLY A 249 -6.44 -15.93 -1.11
CA GLY A 249 -5.12 -16.52 -1.26
C GLY A 249 -4.03 -15.53 -1.66
N LEU A 250 -2.78 -15.99 -1.54
CA LEU A 250 -1.61 -15.13 -1.72
C LEU A 250 -1.32 -14.81 -3.20
N ASP A 251 -1.50 -15.80 -4.08
CA ASP A 251 -0.88 -15.85 -5.41
C ASP A 251 -1.65 -15.18 -6.54
N TYR A 252 -2.84 -14.63 -6.27
CA TYR A 252 -3.56 -13.88 -7.29
C TYR A 252 -2.88 -12.54 -7.66
N SER A 253 -1.89 -12.07 -6.90
CA SER A 253 -1.17 -10.82 -7.19
C SER A 253 0.26 -10.86 -6.65
N THR A 254 1.09 -9.91 -7.06
CA THR A 254 2.48 -9.78 -6.58
C THR A 254 2.60 -9.64 -5.05
N LYS A 255 1.65 -8.93 -4.42
CA LYS A 255 1.65 -8.60 -2.98
C LYS A 255 2.83 -7.72 -2.53
N PHE A 256 3.48 -6.99 -3.44
CA PHE A 256 4.64 -6.15 -3.09
C PHE A 256 4.33 -4.88 -2.29
N ALA A 257 3.07 -4.45 -2.21
CA ALA A 257 2.71 -3.14 -1.66
C ALA A 257 3.21 -2.89 -0.22
N PRO A 258 3.08 -3.82 0.73
CA PRO A 258 3.62 -3.64 2.09
C PRO A 258 5.13 -3.37 2.13
N TRP A 259 5.92 -4.14 1.38
CA TRP A 259 7.36 -3.95 1.29
C TRP A 259 7.74 -2.69 0.51
N LEU A 260 6.97 -2.29 -0.51
CA LEU A 260 7.18 -1.03 -1.22
C LEU A 260 6.88 0.19 -0.33
N ALA A 261 5.86 0.12 0.53
CA ALA A 261 5.47 1.20 1.43
C ALA A 261 6.57 1.54 2.46
N LEU A 262 7.23 0.51 3.01
CA LEU A 262 8.39 0.68 3.91
C LEU A 262 9.74 0.75 3.17
N GLY A 263 9.73 0.66 1.83
CA GLY A 263 10.92 0.64 1.00
C GLY A 263 11.86 -0.54 1.27
N CYS A 264 11.33 -1.67 1.72
CA CYS A 264 12.03 -2.95 1.85
C CYS A 264 12.40 -3.56 0.48
N VAL A 265 11.80 -3.07 -0.61
CA VAL A 265 12.18 -3.40 -1.99
C VAL A 265 12.12 -2.15 -2.87
N SER A 266 13.11 -2.02 -3.77
CA SER A 266 13.14 -0.90 -4.73
C SER A 266 12.20 -1.16 -5.91
N PRO A 267 11.41 -0.15 -6.35
CA PRO A 267 10.66 -0.26 -7.60
C PRO A 267 11.58 -0.47 -8.81
N ARG A 268 12.80 0.09 -8.79
CA ARG A 268 13.80 -0.11 -9.86
C ARG A 268 14.31 -1.54 -9.89
N TYR A 269 14.50 -2.16 -8.71
CA TYR A 269 14.87 -3.57 -8.65
C TYR A 269 13.75 -4.47 -9.21
N ILE A 270 12.49 -4.22 -8.85
CA ILE A 270 11.35 -4.95 -9.45
C ILE A 270 11.34 -4.78 -10.98
N TYR A 271 11.56 -3.56 -11.47
CA TYR A 271 11.62 -3.27 -12.91
C TYR A 271 12.76 -4.03 -13.62
N GLU A 272 13.96 -4.06 -13.04
CA GLU A 272 15.08 -4.84 -13.58
C GLU A 272 14.77 -6.35 -13.59
N GLN A 273 14.11 -6.87 -12.55
CA GLN A 273 13.69 -8.27 -12.50
C GLN A 273 12.60 -8.60 -13.51
N ILE A 274 11.67 -7.68 -13.79
CA ILE A 274 10.73 -7.84 -14.92
C ILE A 274 11.50 -7.92 -16.23
N GLY A 275 12.42 -7.00 -16.50
CA GLY A 275 13.21 -7.02 -17.74
C GLY A 275 14.04 -8.31 -17.91
N LYS A 276 14.61 -8.82 -16.82
CA LYS A 276 15.31 -10.11 -16.81
C LYS A 276 14.35 -11.27 -17.10
N TYR A 277 13.21 -11.32 -16.41
CA TYR A 277 12.19 -12.34 -16.63
C TYR A 277 11.65 -12.33 -18.06
N GLU A 278 11.40 -11.15 -18.62
CA GLU A 278 10.91 -10.98 -20.00
C GLU A 278 11.92 -11.49 -21.04
N LYS A 279 13.23 -11.32 -20.79
CA LYS A 279 14.30 -11.84 -21.63
C LYS A 279 14.45 -13.36 -21.52
N GLU A 280 14.34 -13.92 -20.31
CA GLU A 280 14.67 -15.33 -20.04
C GLU A 280 13.47 -16.28 -20.17
N ARG A 281 12.24 -15.77 -20.03
CA ARG A 281 11.02 -16.61 -19.99
C ARG A 281 9.95 -16.12 -20.93
N THR A 282 9.29 -15.01 -20.62
CA THR A 282 8.20 -14.50 -21.46
C THR A 282 7.92 -13.03 -21.20
N ALA A 283 7.70 -12.27 -22.27
CA ALA A 283 7.17 -10.91 -22.23
C ALA A 283 5.73 -10.93 -22.71
N ASN A 284 4.80 -10.40 -21.92
CA ASN A 284 3.40 -10.31 -22.29
C ASN A 284 2.71 -9.12 -21.60
N GLN A 285 1.39 -9.00 -21.77
CA GLN A 285 0.65 -7.90 -21.14
C GLN A 285 0.70 -7.93 -19.61
N SER A 286 0.84 -9.09 -18.98
CA SER A 286 0.89 -9.26 -17.52
C SER A 286 2.22 -8.81 -16.91
N THR A 287 3.34 -9.14 -17.55
CA THR A 287 4.68 -8.71 -17.09
C THR A 287 4.78 -7.19 -17.11
N TYR A 288 4.36 -6.57 -18.23
CA TYR A 288 4.21 -5.13 -18.34
C TYR A 288 3.20 -4.56 -17.31
N TRP A 289 2.12 -5.27 -17.00
CA TRP A 289 1.10 -4.74 -16.08
C TRP A 289 1.62 -4.52 -14.66
N VAL A 290 2.68 -5.21 -14.25
CA VAL A 290 3.36 -4.90 -12.97
C VAL A 290 3.97 -3.50 -13.02
N ILE A 291 4.65 -3.15 -14.12
CA ILE A 291 5.22 -1.80 -14.35
C ILE A 291 4.09 -0.76 -14.41
N PHE A 292 2.99 -1.07 -15.10
CA PHE A 292 1.81 -0.21 -15.15
C PHE A 292 1.27 0.14 -13.76
N GLU A 293 1.28 -0.79 -12.81
CA GLU A 293 0.79 -0.54 -11.45
C GLU A 293 1.85 0.15 -10.57
N LEU A 294 3.15 -0.09 -10.80
CA LEU A 294 4.23 0.70 -10.18
C LEU A 294 4.15 2.17 -10.58
N LEU A 295 3.78 2.45 -11.83
CA LEU A 295 3.56 3.82 -12.32
C LEU A 295 2.37 4.51 -11.65
N TRP A 296 1.32 3.78 -11.27
CA TRP A 296 0.23 4.35 -10.47
C TRP A 296 0.69 4.79 -9.08
N ARG A 297 1.51 3.97 -8.40
CA ARG A 297 2.13 4.31 -7.11
C ARG A 297 2.95 5.60 -7.24
N ASP A 298 3.83 5.65 -8.24
CA ASP A 298 4.67 6.81 -8.51
C ASP A 298 3.84 8.06 -8.86
N TYR A 299 2.79 7.89 -9.69
CA TYR A 299 1.91 8.98 -10.08
C TYR A 299 1.31 9.69 -8.87
N PHE A 300 0.78 8.93 -7.90
CA PHE A 300 0.21 9.54 -6.69
C PHE A 300 1.25 10.27 -5.83
N ARG A 301 2.50 9.81 -5.83
CA ARG A 301 3.60 10.52 -5.16
C ARG A 301 3.96 11.82 -5.86
N PHE A 302 3.96 11.83 -7.20
CA PHE A 302 4.13 13.07 -7.97
C PHE A 302 2.93 14.02 -7.84
N VAL A 303 1.70 13.49 -7.74
CA VAL A 303 0.49 14.28 -7.42
C VAL A 303 0.64 14.93 -6.05
N ALA A 304 1.13 14.21 -5.04
CA ALA A 304 1.41 14.78 -3.72
C ALA A 304 2.45 15.92 -3.79
N LEU A 305 3.53 15.76 -4.57
CA LEU A 305 4.49 16.85 -4.80
C LEU A 305 3.88 18.06 -5.52
N LYS A 306 3.01 17.84 -6.52
CA LYS A 306 2.35 18.92 -7.28
C LYS A 306 1.37 19.72 -6.42
N TYR A 307 0.55 19.03 -5.63
CA TYR A 307 -0.59 19.63 -4.94
C TYR A 307 -0.35 19.89 -3.45
N GLY A 308 0.71 19.32 -2.88
CA GLY A 308 1.03 19.40 -1.47
C GLY A 308 -0.15 19.02 -0.59
N ARG A 309 -0.43 19.84 0.43
CA ARG A 309 -1.50 19.61 1.41
C ARG A 309 -2.90 19.48 0.83
N ARG A 310 -3.14 19.94 -0.40
CA ARG A 310 -4.48 19.87 -1.02
C ARG A 310 -4.97 18.43 -1.18
N ILE A 311 -4.08 17.43 -1.18
CA ILE A 311 -4.48 16.02 -1.17
C ILE A 311 -5.26 15.61 0.09
N PHE A 312 -5.24 16.43 1.16
CA PHE A 312 -5.93 16.15 2.43
C PHE A 312 -7.20 16.99 2.63
N PHE A 313 -7.52 17.91 1.70
CA PHE A 313 -8.61 18.86 1.88
C PHE A 313 -9.95 18.27 1.47
N LEU A 314 -11.01 18.56 2.23
CA LEU A 314 -12.36 18.02 2.01
C LEU A 314 -12.86 18.15 0.56
N ARG A 315 -12.56 19.28 -0.10
CA ARG A 315 -12.95 19.60 -1.49
C ARG A 315 -12.05 18.96 -2.56
N GLY A 316 -10.96 18.31 -2.15
CA GLY A 316 -10.01 17.61 -2.99
C GLY A 316 -9.23 18.52 -3.95
N LEU A 317 -8.73 17.90 -5.02
CA LEU A 317 -7.89 18.56 -6.03
C LEU A 317 -8.72 19.35 -7.04
N GLN A 318 -9.99 18.96 -7.22
CA GLN A 318 -10.95 19.62 -8.10
C GLN A 318 -11.72 20.77 -7.41
N ASP A 319 -11.46 21.03 -6.12
CA ASP A 319 -12.14 22.06 -5.31
C ASP A 319 -13.69 21.96 -5.35
N LYS A 320 -14.23 20.74 -5.34
CA LYS A 320 -15.68 20.51 -5.41
C LYS A 320 -16.31 20.65 -4.03
N ASP A 321 -17.40 21.41 -3.98
CA ASP A 321 -18.23 21.51 -2.77
C ASP A 321 -19.30 20.42 -2.78
N ILE A 322 -19.05 19.35 -2.03
CA ILE A 322 -19.95 18.20 -1.90
C ILE A 322 -20.45 18.17 -0.45
N PRO A 323 -21.76 18.04 -0.20
CA PRO A 323 -22.34 18.02 1.14
C PRO A 323 -22.09 16.68 1.83
N TRP A 324 -20.82 16.42 2.19
CA TRP A 324 -20.41 15.20 2.86
C TRP A 324 -21.08 15.04 4.22
N LYS A 325 -21.64 13.85 4.47
CA LYS A 325 -22.20 13.49 5.77
C LYS A 325 -21.07 13.11 6.74
N ARG A 326 -21.28 13.40 8.02
CA ARG A 326 -20.50 12.88 9.14
C ARG A 326 -21.45 12.18 10.09
N ASP A 327 -21.87 10.97 9.68
CA ASP A 327 -22.81 10.14 10.42
C ASP A 327 -22.04 8.99 11.09
N PRO A 328 -21.81 9.05 12.41
CA PRO A 328 -21.09 8.01 13.13
C PRO A 328 -21.74 6.64 12.99
N LYS A 329 -23.08 6.55 12.95
CA LYS A 329 -23.77 5.25 12.87
C LYS A 329 -23.52 4.57 11.53
N LEU A 330 -23.61 5.33 10.43
CA LEU A 330 -23.31 4.80 9.09
C LEU A 330 -21.82 4.45 8.94
N PHE A 331 -20.94 5.29 9.49
CA PHE A 331 -19.51 5.03 9.46
C PHE A 331 -19.12 3.81 10.29
N ASP A 332 -19.72 3.63 11.47
CA ASP A 332 -19.48 2.48 12.33
C ASP A 332 -19.95 1.17 11.69
N ALA A 333 -21.13 1.17 11.07
CA ALA A 333 -21.62 0.03 10.29
C ALA A 333 -20.66 -0.32 9.13
N TRP A 334 -20.09 0.67 8.47
CA TRP A 334 -19.11 0.46 7.41
C TRP A 334 -17.78 -0.08 7.94
N LYS A 335 -17.18 0.56 8.95
CA LYS A 335 -15.85 0.20 9.46
C LYS A 335 -15.83 -1.19 10.11
N GLU A 336 -16.95 -1.65 10.64
CA GLU A 336 -17.11 -2.96 11.29
C GLU A 336 -17.62 -4.05 10.34
N GLY A 337 -17.93 -3.72 9.09
CA GLY A 337 -18.51 -4.66 8.13
C GLY A 337 -19.87 -5.20 8.59
N ARG A 338 -20.78 -4.28 8.95
CA ARG A 338 -22.17 -4.54 9.36
C ARG A 338 -23.15 -3.69 8.54
N THR A 339 -22.82 -3.43 7.28
CA THR A 339 -23.63 -2.60 6.37
C THR A 339 -24.86 -3.33 5.84
N GLY A 340 -24.90 -4.66 5.95
CA GLY A 340 -25.92 -5.48 5.30
C GLY A 340 -25.68 -5.62 3.80
N VAL A 341 -24.53 -5.17 3.30
CA VAL A 341 -24.06 -5.38 1.92
C VAL A 341 -22.85 -6.32 1.97
N PRO A 342 -23.05 -7.63 1.79
CA PRO A 342 -22.07 -8.67 2.11
C PRO A 342 -20.69 -8.49 1.51
N PHE A 343 -20.61 -8.01 0.26
CA PHE A 343 -19.32 -7.79 -0.39
C PHE A 343 -18.53 -6.64 0.25
N VAL A 344 -19.21 -5.59 0.73
CA VAL A 344 -18.59 -4.50 1.50
C VAL A 344 -18.17 -5.03 2.87
N ASP A 345 -19.04 -5.77 3.53
CA ASP A 345 -18.82 -6.32 4.87
C ASP A 345 -17.63 -7.28 4.90
N ALA A 346 -17.54 -8.19 3.94
CA ALA A 346 -16.43 -9.13 3.81
C ALA A 346 -15.08 -8.41 3.69
N ASN A 347 -15.01 -7.37 2.86
CA ASN A 347 -13.79 -6.57 2.69
C ASN A 347 -13.41 -5.83 3.97
N MET A 348 -14.37 -5.16 4.62
CA MET A 348 -14.07 -4.40 5.84
C MET A 348 -13.67 -5.31 7.01
N ARG A 349 -14.26 -6.51 7.09
CA ARG A 349 -13.86 -7.52 8.07
C ARG A 349 -12.47 -8.11 7.79
N GLU A 350 -12.11 -8.38 6.53
CA GLU A 350 -10.73 -8.78 6.18
C GLU A 350 -9.72 -7.71 6.62
N LEU A 351 -10.00 -6.44 6.30
CA LEU A 351 -9.11 -5.34 6.67
C LEU A 351 -8.94 -5.22 8.19
N ALA A 352 -10.03 -5.27 8.96
CA ALA A 352 -9.96 -5.19 10.41
C ALA A 352 -9.15 -6.35 11.03
N MET A 353 -9.35 -7.57 10.53
CA MET A 353 -8.73 -8.77 11.07
C MET A 353 -7.27 -8.96 10.65
N THR A 354 -6.85 -8.40 9.51
CA THR A 354 -5.55 -8.75 8.89
C THR A 354 -4.69 -7.56 8.51
N GLY A 355 -5.24 -6.35 8.51
CA GLY A 355 -4.60 -5.15 7.98
C GLY A 355 -4.43 -5.16 6.45
N PHE A 356 -4.94 -6.18 5.76
CA PHE A 356 -4.86 -6.31 4.31
C PHE A 356 -6.25 -6.23 3.66
N MET A 357 -6.32 -5.66 2.46
CA MET A 357 -7.49 -5.72 1.59
C MET A 357 -7.04 -5.66 0.14
N SER A 358 -7.60 -6.50 -0.72
CA SER A 358 -7.30 -6.44 -2.16
C SER A 358 -7.57 -5.05 -2.75
N ASN A 359 -6.84 -4.66 -3.80
CA ASN A 359 -7.09 -3.37 -4.49
C ASN A 359 -8.55 -3.26 -4.96
N ARG A 360 -9.12 -4.36 -5.48
CA ARG A 360 -10.53 -4.40 -5.89
C ARG A 360 -11.46 -4.15 -4.72
N GLY A 361 -11.16 -4.76 -3.57
CA GLY A 361 -11.85 -4.53 -2.30
C GLY A 361 -11.84 -3.07 -1.90
N ARG A 362 -10.65 -2.45 -1.86
CA ARG A 362 -10.47 -1.04 -1.48
C ARG A 362 -11.32 -0.10 -2.32
N GLN A 363 -11.33 -0.29 -3.64
CA GLN A 363 -12.15 0.54 -4.53
C GLN A 363 -13.65 0.37 -4.27
N ASN A 364 -14.11 -0.84 -3.93
CA ASN A 364 -15.53 -1.10 -3.64
C ASN A 364 -15.97 -0.43 -2.34
N VAL A 365 -15.23 -0.64 -1.25
CA VAL A 365 -15.59 -0.06 0.05
C VAL A 365 -15.45 1.47 0.05
N ALA A 366 -14.48 2.02 -0.68
CA ALA A 366 -14.33 3.46 -0.87
C ALA A 366 -15.46 4.06 -1.72
N SER A 367 -15.84 3.40 -2.82
CA SER A 367 -17.00 3.81 -3.62
C SER A 367 -18.28 3.75 -2.78
N PHE A 368 -18.49 2.70 -1.99
CA PHE A 368 -19.67 2.58 -1.16
C PHE A 368 -19.76 3.70 -0.12
N LEU A 369 -18.68 3.94 0.63
CA LEU A 369 -18.64 5.00 1.65
C LEU A 369 -18.94 6.38 1.04
N THR A 370 -18.31 6.70 -0.09
CA THR A 370 -18.37 8.05 -0.68
C THR A 370 -19.56 8.27 -1.61
N LYS A 371 -20.06 7.23 -2.29
CA LYS A 371 -21.10 7.34 -3.33
C LYS A 371 -22.46 6.79 -2.89
N ASP A 372 -22.50 5.76 -2.07
CA ASP A 372 -23.75 5.19 -1.57
C ASP A 372 -24.16 5.84 -0.24
N LEU A 373 -23.22 5.99 0.70
CA LEU A 373 -23.50 6.62 2.00
C LEU A 373 -23.35 8.15 1.96
N GLY A 374 -22.44 8.66 1.11
CA GLY A 374 -22.13 10.09 1.01
C GLY A 374 -21.32 10.62 2.19
N ILE A 375 -20.52 9.77 2.83
CA ILE A 375 -19.73 10.10 4.03
C ILE A 375 -18.43 10.80 3.62
N ASP A 376 -17.98 11.72 4.48
CA ASP A 376 -16.68 12.42 4.37
C ASP A 376 -15.55 11.41 4.11
N TRP A 377 -15.00 11.47 2.90
CA TRP A 377 -14.01 10.52 2.41
C TRP A 377 -12.75 10.46 3.29
N ARG A 378 -12.44 11.54 4.03
CA ARG A 378 -11.29 11.59 4.93
C ARG A 378 -11.46 10.66 6.13
N MET A 379 -12.70 10.36 6.55
CA MET A 379 -12.95 9.35 7.58
C MET A 379 -12.47 7.97 7.11
N GLY A 380 -12.76 7.64 5.85
CA GLY A 380 -12.28 6.40 5.23
C GLY A 380 -10.76 6.38 5.03
N ALA A 381 -10.18 7.51 4.59
CA ALA A 381 -8.74 7.64 4.39
C ALA A 381 -7.94 7.48 5.69
N GLU A 382 -8.35 8.14 6.78
CA GLU A 382 -7.72 8.03 8.09
C GLU A 382 -7.95 6.66 8.75
N TRP A 383 -9.09 6.02 8.50
CA TRP A 383 -9.32 4.64 8.95
C TRP A 383 -8.43 3.63 8.23
N PHE A 384 -8.19 3.85 6.94
CA PHE A 384 -7.25 3.06 6.16
C PHE A 384 -5.80 3.31 6.59
N GLU A 385 -5.46 4.54 6.94
CA GLU A 385 -4.17 4.88 7.54
C GLU A 385 -3.93 4.06 8.82
N TYR A 386 -4.92 3.96 9.69
CA TYR A 386 -4.85 3.13 10.89
C TYR A 386 -4.60 1.64 10.58
N LEU A 387 -5.42 1.03 9.71
CA LEU A 387 -5.46 -0.43 9.57
C LEU A 387 -4.49 -1.01 8.53
N LEU A 388 -4.18 -0.29 7.45
CA LEU A 388 -3.46 -0.86 6.32
C LEU A 388 -2.00 -1.20 6.66
N VAL A 389 -1.64 -2.48 6.48
CA VAL A 389 -0.26 -2.97 6.57
C VAL A 389 0.64 -2.37 5.48
N ASP A 390 0.05 -1.98 4.33
CA ASP A 390 0.72 -1.31 3.21
C ASP A 390 0.34 0.18 3.09
N TYR A 391 0.07 0.84 4.21
CA TYR A 391 -0.21 2.27 4.18
C TYR A 391 0.97 3.05 3.55
N ASP A 392 0.73 3.62 2.38
CA ASP A 392 1.53 4.66 1.74
C ASP A 392 0.62 5.88 1.57
N VAL A 393 0.96 6.99 2.23
CA VAL A 393 0.15 8.21 2.28
C VAL A 393 -0.26 8.71 0.89
N CYS A 394 0.66 8.68 -0.07
CA CYS A 394 0.41 9.13 -1.43
C CYS A 394 -0.63 8.24 -2.12
N SER A 395 -0.41 6.92 -2.12
CA SER A 395 -1.33 5.96 -2.73
C SER A 395 -2.68 5.92 -2.03
N ASN A 396 -2.72 5.99 -0.70
CA ASN A 396 -3.96 5.96 0.07
C ASN A 396 -4.83 7.18 -0.24
N TYR A 397 -4.33 8.39 0.04
CA TYR A 397 -5.11 9.62 -0.17
C TYR A 397 -5.38 9.87 -1.66
N GLY A 398 -4.44 9.54 -2.55
CA GLY A 398 -4.63 9.58 -3.99
C GLY A 398 -5.81 8.72 -4.47
N ASN A 399 -5.89 7.47 -4.01
CA ASN A 399 -7.00 6.57 -4.35
C ASN A 399 -8.33 7.00 -3.71
N TRP A 400 -8.32 7.55 -2.50
CA TRP A 400 -9.53 8.06 -1.85
C TRP A 400 -10.09 9.28 -2.58
N LEU A 401 -9.25 10.24 -2.97
CA LEU A 401 -9.66 11.38 -3.80
C LEU A 401 -10.21 10.92 -5.15
N TYR A 402 -9.56 9.93 -5.77
CA TYR A 402 -10.01 9.34 -7.04
C TYR A 402 -11.39 8.70 -6.89
N SER A 403 -11.57 7.83 -5.89
CA SER A 403 -12.85 7.13 -5.64
C SER A 403 -13.97 8.10 -5.24
N ALA A 404 -13.65 9.14 -4.48
CA ALA A 404 -14.58 10.20 -4.09
C ALA A 404 -14.97 11.13 -5.27
N GLY A 405 -14.28 11.07 -6.41
CA GLY A 405 -14.57 11.89 -7.60
C GLY A 405 -14.17 13.37 -7.46
N ILE A 406 -13.17 13.63 -6.61
CA ILE A 406 -12.62 14.97 -6.32
C ILE A 406 -11.09 15.03 -6.53
N GLY A 407 -10.50 13.95 -7.06
CA GLY A 407 -9.08 13.82 -7.37
C GLY A 407 -8.78 13.89 -8.87
N ASN A 408 -7.83 13.09 -9.32
CA ASN A 408 -7.36 13.02 -10.71
C ASN A 408 -8.18 12.05 -11.61
N ASP A 409 -9.48 11.84 -11.31
CA ASP A 409 -10.37 11.09 -12.21
C ASP A 409 -10.93 12.04 -13.30
N PRO A 410 -10.67 11.80 -14.59
CA PRO A 410 -11.27 12.59 -15.67
C PRO A 410 -12.77 12.29 -15.86
N ARG A 411 -13.32 11.25 -15.24
CA ARG A 411 -14.74 10.89 -15.36
C ARG A 411 -15.54 11.44 -14.20
N GLU A 412 -16.68 12.06 -14.51
CA GLU A 412 -17.65 12.44 -13.50
C GLU A 412 -18.51 11.24 -13.07
N ASN A 413 -18.89 11.22 -11.80
CA ASN A 413 -19.88 10.29 -11.23
C ASN A 413 -19.56 8.79 -11.38
N ARG A 414 -18.27 8.43 -11.37
CA ARG A 414 -17.87 7.03 -11.28
C ARG A 414 -18.34 6.43 -9.95
N LYS A 415 -19.29 5.50 -10.02
CA LYS A 415 -19.84 4.75 -8.89
C LYS A 415 -19.80 3.26 -9.22
N PHE A 416 -19.36 2.46 -8.26
CA PHE A 416 -19.44 1.01 -8.38
C PHE A 416 -20.78 0.48 -7.89
N ASN A 417 -21.30 -0.51 -8.59
CA ASN A 417 -22.49 -1.24 -8.19
C ASN A 417 -22.03 -2.46 -7.37
N MET A 418 -22.28 -2.45 -6.06
CA MET A 418 -21.76 -3.47 -5.14
C MET A 418 -22.19 -4.89 -5.52
N ILE A 419 -23.42 -5.07 -5.98
CA ILE A 419 -23.93 -6.40 -6.39
C ILE A 419 -23.22 -6.87 -7.65
N LYS A 420 -23.08 -5.99 -8.64
CA LYS A 420 -22.34 -6.33 -9.87
C LYS A 420 -20.89 -6.67 -9.56
N GLN A 421 -20.22 -5.87 -8.74
CA GLN A 421 -18.82 -6.08 -8.38
C GLN A 421 -18.64 -7.40 -7.61
N GLY A 422 -19.53 -7.67 -6.66
CA GLY A 422 -19.59 -8.95 -5.96
C GLY A 422 -19.74 -10.13 -6.93
N LEU A 423 -20.70 -10.07 -7.85
CA LEU A 423 -20.91 -11.13 -8.85
C LEU A 423 -19.76 -11.26 -9.86
N ASP A 424 -19.09 -10.17 -10.23
CA ASP A 424 -17.96 -10.19 -11.18
C ASP A 424 -16.69 -10.84 -10.56
N TYR A 425 -16.41 -10.56 -9.28
CA TYR A 425 -15.13 -10.92 -8.63
C TYR A 425 -15.24 -12.03 -7.58
N ASP A 426 -16.45 -12.28 -7.08
CA ASP A 426 -16.79 -13.35 -6.13
C ASP A 426 -18.09 -14.04 -6.56
N SER A 427 -18.17 -14.48 -7.83
CA SER A 427 -19.40 -15.02 -8.42
C SER A 427 -20.03 -16.17 -7.61
N GLY A 428 -19.18 -16.94 -6.92
CA GLY A 428 -19.60 -18.03 -6.04
C GLY A 428 -20.04 -17.58 -4.66
N GLY A 429 -19.66 -16.38 -4.19
CA GLY A 429 -19.83 -15.94 -2.80
C GLY A 429 -18.82 -16.54 -1.82
N ASP A 430 -17.71 -17.10 -2.32
CA ASP A 430 -16.71 -17.80 -1.50
C ASP A 430 -15.98 -16.82 -0.58
N TYR A 431 -15.67 -15.63 -1.09
CA TYR A 431 -15.02 -14.58 -0.30
C TYR A 431 -15.95 -14.02 0.76
N ILE A 432 -17.23 -13.82 0.43
CA ILE A 432 -18.25 -13.45 1.43
C ILE A 432 -18.31 -14.49 2.54
N ARG A 433 -18.44 -15.78 2.22
CA ARG A 433 -18.55 -16.82 3.24
C ARG A 433 -17.29 -16.97 4.10
N LEU A 434 -16.13 -16.63 3.55
CA LEU A 434 -14.86 -16.64 4.28
C LEU A 434 -14.82 -15.59 5.41
N TRP A 435 -15.36 -14.40 5.16
CA TRP A 435 -15.26 -13.23 6.05
C TRP A 435 -16.57 -12.86 6.76
N VAL A 436 -17.70 -13.37 6.28
CA VAL A 436 -19.05 -13.19 6.85
C VAL A 436 -19.61 -14.58 7.20
N PRO A 437 -19.17 -15.19 8.31
CA PRO A 437 -19.56 -16.56 8.70
C PRO A 437 -21.07 -16.73 8.87
N GLU A 438 -21.80 -15.66 9.20
CA GLU A 438 -23.26 -15.64 9.30
C GLU A 438 -23.93 -16.02 7.95
N LEU A 439 -23.22 -15.81 6.83
CA LEU A 439 -23.70 -16.12 5.48
C LEU A 439 -23.15 -17.45 4.93
N GLN A 440 -22.44 -18.25 5.74
CA GLN A 440 -21.74 -19.45 5.28
C GLN A 440 -22.67 -20.48 4.60
N GLN A 441 -23.95 -20.55 5.01
CA GLN A 441 -24.94 -21.46 4.45
C GLN A 441 -25.66 -20.93 3.19
N ILE A 442 -25.47 -19.65 2.85
CA ILE A 442 -26.03 -19.06 1.63
C ILE A 442 -25.17 -19.46 0.43
N LYS A 443 -25.76 -20.26 -0.47
CA LYS A 443 -25.05 -20.86 -1.60
C LYS A 443 -24.93 -19.91 -2.79
N GLY A 444 -23.81 -20.00 -3.50
CA GLY A 444 -23.62 -19.30 -4.78
C GLY A 444 -23.71 -17.77 -4.66
N GLY A 445 -24.11 -17.14 -5.77
CA GLY A 445 -24.23 -15.68 -5.87
C GLY A 445 -25.33 -15.06 -4.99
N ASP A 446 -26.20 -15.87 -4.37
CA ASP A 446 -27.21 -15.37 -3.43
C ASP A 446 -26.60 -14.77 -2.17
N ALA A 447 -25.37 -15.16 -1.83
CA ALA A 447 -24.61 -14.59 -0.71
C ALA A 447 -24.41 -13.08 -0.83
N HIS A 448 -24.52 -12.50 -2.03
CA HIS A 448 -24.40 -11.06 -2.27
C HIS A 448 -25.66 -10.26 -1.91
N THR A 449 -26.81 -10.91 -1.75
CA THR A 449 -28.12 -10.26 -1.60
C THR A 449 -29.06 -11.04 -0.66
N PRO A 450 -28.66 -11.31 0.59
CA PRO A 450 -29.48 -12.10 1.51
C PRO A 450 -30.87 -11.49 1.74
N TRP A 451 -31.00 -10.16 1.70
CA TRP A 451 -32.30 -9.45 1.82
C TRP A 451 -33.28 -9.70 0.67
N ALA A 452 -32.82 -10.25 -0.46
CA ALA A 452 -33.67 -10.60 -1.59
C ALA A 452 -34.16 -12.06 -1.53
N LEU A 453 -33.75 -12.83 -0.52
CA LEU A 453 -34.14 -14.23 -0.35
C LEU A 453 -35.50 -14.36 0.35
N SER A 454 -36.18 -15.46 0.07
CA SER A 454 -37.43 -15.80 0.75
C SER A 454 -37.18 -16.13 2.23
N ASN A 455 -38.18 -15.94 3.09
CA ASN A 455 -38.11 -16.35 4.50
C ASN A 455 -37.76 -17.84 4.67
N ALA A 456 -38.23 -18.70 3.78
CA ALA A 456 -37.89 -20.12 3.81
C ALA A 456 -36.41 -20.37 3.50
N SER A 457 -35.84 -19.67 2.52
CA SER A 457 -34.41 -19.74 2.18
C SER A 457 -33.53 -19.21 3.31
N LEU A 458 -33.95 -18.09 3.94
CA LEU A 458 -33.29 -17.51 5.10
C LEU A 458 -33.30 -18.47 6.30
N ALA A 459 -34.47 -19.02 6.63
CA ALA A 459 -34.61 -20.01 7.70
C ALA A 459 -33.79 -21.28 7.46
N HIS A 460 -33.77 -21.80 6.22
CA HIS A 460 -32.95 -22.96 5.87
C HIS A 460 -31.44 -22.72 6.05
N ALA A 461 -31.00 -21.47 5.89
CA ALA A 461 -29.62 -21.06 6.10
C ALA A 461 -29.32 -20.62 7.56
N ASN A 462 -30.29 -20.74 8.47
CA ASN A 462 -30.22 -20.21 9.84
C ASN A 462 -29.88 -18.70 9.89
N LEU A 463 -30.41 -17.93 8.94
CA LEU A 463 -30.18 -16.50 8.81
C LEU A 463 -31.46 -15.72 9.17
N SER A 464 -31.37 -14.80 10.13
CA SER A 464 -32.44 -13.87 10.53
C SER A 464 -31.96 -12.45 10.29
N LEU A 465 -32.59 -11.75 9.33
CA LEU A 465 -32.22 -10.37 9.04
C LEU A 465 -32.66 -9.43 10.18
N GLY A 466 -31.74 -8.59 10.63
CA GLY A 466 -31.89 -7.72 11.80
C GLY A 466 -31.47 -8.37 13.12
N GLU A 467 -31.24 -9.68 13.15
CA GLU A 467 -30.80 -10.42 14.34
C GLU A 467 -29.40 -11.01 14.15
N THR A 468 -29.23 -11.94 13.21
CA THR A 468 -27.94 -12.61 12.94
C THR A 468 -27.14 -11.93 11.83
N TYR A 469 -27.80 -11.20 10.93
CA TYR A 469 -27.13 -10.36 9.93
C TYR A 469 -27.99 -9.11 9.64
N PRO A 470 -27.41 -7.90 9.46
CA PRO A 470 -28.19 -6.69 9.31
C PRO A 470 -28.94 -6.60 7.97
N TYR A 471 -30.04 -5.83 7.96
CA TYR A 471 -30.61 -5.31 6.72
C TYR A 471 -29.63 -4.32 6.06
N PRO A 472 -29.65 -4.17 4.72
CA PRO A 472 -28.86 -3.14 4.05
C PRO A 472 -29.17 -1.75 4.61
N ILE A 473 -28.13 -1.05 5.09
CA ILE A 473 -28.26 0.33 5.60
C ILE A 473 -28.61 1.32 4.48
N VAL A 474 -28.42 0.92 3.22
CA VAL A 474 -28.82 1.63 2.01
C VAL A 474 -29.16 0.62 0.94
N MET A 475 -30.12 0.95 0.06
CA MET A 475 -30.42 0.18 -1.14
C MET A 475 -30.37 1.10 -2.35
N ALA A 476 -29.31 1.00 -3.15
CA ALA A 476 -29.20 1.83 -4.35
C ALA A 476 -30.12 1.29 -5.45
N PRO A 477 -30.94 2.13 -6.12
CA PRO A 477 -31.89 1.68 -7.14
C PRO A 477 -31.26 0.83 -8.27
N GLU A 478 -30.03 1.15 -8.66
CA GLU A 478 -29.29 0.47 -9.72
C GLU A 478 -28.88 -0.97 -9.39
N TRP A 479 -28.92 -1.39 -8.12
CA TRP A 479 -28.62 -2.76 -7.71
C TRP A 479 -29.65 -3.76 -8.25
N SER A 480 -30.91 -3.34 -8.37
CA SER A 480 -32.04 -4.16 -8.84
C SER A 480 -31.76 -4.91 -10.15
N ARG A 481 -30.98 -4.30 -11.06
CA ARG A 481 -30.61 -4.89 -12.36
C ARG A 481 -29.79 -6.17 -12.25
N HIS A 482 -29.10 -6.37 -11.12
CA HIS A 482 -28.19 -7.50 -10.91
C HIS A 482 -28.71 -8.52 -9.91
N ILE A 483 -29.67 -8.16 -9.04
CA ILE A 483 -30.29 -9.08 -8.07
C ILE A 483 -30.94 -10.27 -8.80
N ASN A 484 -31.56 -10.05 -9.95
CA ASN A 484 -32.27 -11.09 -10.71
C ASN A 484 -31.40 -11.82 -11.76
N GLN A 485 -30.14 -11.42 -11.96
CA GLN A 485 -29.25 -11.94 -13.02
C GLN A 485 -28.18 -12.92 -12.50
N LYS A 486 -28.40 -13.53 -11.32
CA LYS A 486 -27.41 -14.39 -10.67
C LYS A 486 -27.22 -15.70 -11.45
N PRO A 487 -25.99 -16.14 -11.74
CA PRO A 487 -25.75 -17.44 -12.34
C PRO A 487 -26.25 -18.56 -11.43
N ALA A 488 -27.17 -19.40 -11.93
CA ALA A 488 -27.57 -20.62 -11.24
C ALA A 488 -26.38 -21.59 -11.14
N GLY A 489 -25.96 -21.90 -9.91
CA GLY A 489 -25.17 -23.08 -9.55
C GLY A 489 -23.97 -23.45 -10.43
N SER A 490 -22.83 -22.77 -10.28
CA SER A 490 -21.54 -23.29 -10.78
C SER A 490 -20.86 -24.29 -9.82
N TRP A 491 -21.51 -24.64 -8.71
CA TRP A 491 -20.95 -25.46 -7.62
C TRP A 491 -20.59 -26.89 -8.05
N GLU A 492 -21.30 -27.47 -9.03
CA GLU A 492 -21.01 -28.85 -9.47
C GLU A 492 -19.70 -29.00 -10.27
N LYS A 493 -19.14 -27.92 -10.82
CA LYS A 493 -17.90 -28.01 -11.60
C LYS A 493 -16.61 -27.80 -10.78
N SER A 494 -16.69 -27.17 -9.61
CA SER A 494 -15.51 -26.94 -8.76
C SER A 494 -15.17 -28.15 -7.87
N ALA A 495 -16.16 -28.90 -7.39
CA ALA A 495 -15.92 -30.01 -6.46
C ALA A 495 -15.16 -31.22 -7.04
N ARG A 496 -15.10 -31.37 -8.38
CA ARG A 496 -14.39 -32.48 -9.04
C ARG A 496 -12.94 -32.19 -9.45
N ARG A 497 -12.42 -30.99 -9.22
CA ARG A 497 -11.00 -30.69 -9.50
C ARG A 497 -10.19 -30.75 -8.21
N GLY A 498 -9.52 -31.90 -8.03
CA GLY A 498 -8.59 -32.15 -6.95
C GLY A 498 -7.52 -31.07 -6.81
N LYS A 499 -6.99 -30.96 -5.58
CA LYS A 499 -5.97 -30.03 -5.10
C LYS A 499 -4.87 -29.79 -6.15
N GLY A 500 -5.06 -28.75 -6.94
CA GLY A 500 -4.12 -28.16 -7.89
C GLY A 500 -4.38 -26.66 -7.89
N PRO A 501 -3.38 -25.82 -8.22
CA PRO A 501 -3.42 -24.40 -7.93
C PRO A 501 -4.65 -23.77 -8.57
N SER A 502 -5.38 -23.02 -7.74
CA SER A 502 -6.70 -22.45 -7.97
C SER A 502 -6.88 -21.94 -9.40
N HIS A 503 -7.51 -22.74 -10.26
CA HIS A 503 -8.03 -22.24 -11.52
C HIS A 503 -9.26 -21.40 -11.21
N THR A 504 -9.05 -20.10 -11.04
CA THR A 504 -10.10 -19.08 -11.05
C THR A 504 -10.91 -19.29 -12.35
N PRO A 505 -12.25 -19.48 -12.28
CA PRO A 505 -13.07 -19.71 -13.47
C PRO A 505 -12.80 -18.60 -14.47
N LYS A 506 -12.70 -18.95 -15.77
CA LYS A 506 -12.48 -18.03 -16.91
C LYS A 506 -13.20 -16.69 -16.70
N GLN A 507 -12.56 -15.77 -15.98
CA GLN A 507 -13.14 -14.49 -15.63
C GLN A 507 -13.34 -13.78 -16.97
N HIS A 508 -14.56 -13.30 -17.19
CA HIS A 508 -14.97 -12.62 -18.40
C HIS A 508 -13.87 -11.67 -18.86
N LYS A 509 -13.12 -12.11 -19.89
CA LYS A 509 -12.14 -11.28 -20.58
C LYS A 509 -12.83 -9.97 -20.93
N ASN A 510 -12.24 -8.84 -20.53
CA ASN A 510 -12.49 -7.50 -21.11
C ASN A 510 -13.46 -6.53 -20.40
N ARG A 511 -13.69 -6.54 -19.08
CA ARG A 511 -14.53 -5.47 -18.46
C ARG A 511 -13.94 -4.62 -17.33
N GLY A 512 -12.67 -4.78 -17.00
CA GLY A 512 -12.02 -3.95 -15.97
C GLY A 512 -11.33 -2.68 -16.49
N ILE A 513 -10.40 -2.82 -17.43
CA ILE A 513 -9.32 -1.82 -17.61
C ILE A 513 -8.85 -1.65 -19.08
N ASP A 514 -9.54 -2.23 -20.08
CA ASP A 514 -9.18 -2.05 -21.51
C ASP A 514 -9.31 -0.59 -22.02
N PHE A 515 -9.69 0.36 -21.16
CA PHE A 515 -9.75 1.78 -21.51
C PHE A 515 -8.39 2.45 -21.74
N TYR A 516 -7.28 1.91 -21.21
CA TYR A 516 -5.96 2.57 -21.36
C TYR A 516 -5.24 2.22 -22.67
N PHE A 517 -5.66 1.16 -23.35
CA PHE A 517 -5.07 0.71 -24.60
C PHE A 517 -6.14 0.80 -25.69
N SER A 518 -6.14 1.91 -26.43
CA SER A 518 -6.80 1.96 -27.73
C SER A 518 -6.25 0.81 -28.56
N ARG A 519 -7.12 -0.06 -29.10
CA ARG A 519 -6.71 -1.02 -30.14
C ARG A 519 -6.05 -0.19 -31.25
N ASN A 520 -4.76 -0.37 -31.47
CA ASN A 520 -4.16 0.04 -32.72
C ASN A 520 -4.95 -0.70 -33.79
N LYS A 521 -5.65 0.06 -34.65
CA LYS A 521 -6.10 -0.48 -35.92
C LYS A 521 -4.82 -0.71 -36.71
N ASP A 522 -4.53 -1.98 -36.96
CA ASP A 522 -3.48 -2.39 -37.87
C ASP A 522 -3.62 -1.60 -39.18
N VAL A 523 -2.50 -1.06 -39.64
CA VAL A 523 -2.28 -0.55 -41.00
C VAL A 523 -2.16 -1.74 -41.94
#